data_AF-Q66QN7-F1
#
_entry.id   AF-Q66QN7-F1
#
_cell.length_a   1.000
_cell.length_b   1.000
_cell.length_c   1.000
_cell.angle_alpha   90.00
_cell.angle_beta   90.00
_cell.angle_gamma   90.00
#
_symmetry.space_group_name_H-M   'P 1'
#
loop_
_entity.id
_entity.type
_entity.pdbx_description
1 polymer ?
#
loop_
_entity_poly.entity_id
_entity_poly.type
_entity_poly.pdbx_seq_one_letter_code
_entity_poly.pdbx_strand_id
1 'polypeptide(L)' 'ADLAWLVSRGHDVVGVDLSDIAARSFASEQGIPVTVGSDPPFTVVRGERIAYYVGDFFDIKPGRIGRFDLI' A
#
# COMPACT_ATOMS: atom_id res chain seq x y z
N ALA A 1 -1.45 -9.04 -6.77
CA ALA A 1 -1.02 -9.34 -8.15
C ALA A 1 -0.65 -8.05 -8.90
N ASP A 2 -1.57 -7.13 -9.15
CA ASP A 2 -1.27 -5.93 -9.97
C ASP A 2 -0.37 -4.89 -9.30
N LEU A 3 -0.57 -4.63 -8.01
CA LEU A 3 0.26 -3.67 -7.26
C LEU A 3 1.75 -4.08 -7.26
N ALA A 4 2.03 -5.38 -7.15
CA ALA A 4 3.40 -5.90 -7.15
C ALA A 4 4.00 -5.87 -8.55
N TRP A 5 3.19 -6.14 -9.58
CA TRP A 5 3.61 -5.96 -10.95
C TRP A 5 4.01 -4.50 -11.22
N LEU A 6 3.20 -3.51 -10.84
CA LEU A 6 3.54 -2.09 -10.99
C LEU A 6 4.84 -1.71 -10.25
N VAL A 7 5.02 -2.18 -9.01
CA VAL A 7 6.26 -2.01 -8.26
C VAL A 7 7.46 -2.62 -9.01
N SER A 8 7.31 -3.83 -9.56
CA SER A 8 8.38 -4.50 -10.33
C SER A 8 8.74 -3.77 -11.64
N ARG A 9 7.82 -2.94 -12.16
CA ARG A 9 8.07 -2.06 -13.31
C ARG A 9 8.75 -0.75 -12.92
N GLY A 10 8.96 -0.52 -11.63
CA GLY A 10 9.63 0.67 -11.09
C GLY A 10 8.70 1.83 -10.79
N HIS A 11 7.38 1.59 -10.72
CA HIS A 11 6.41 2.61 -10.34
C HIS A 11 6.27 2.72 -8.82
N ASP A 12 6.01 3.93 -8.36
CA ASP A 12 5.62 4.18 -6.97
C ASP A 12 4.11 3.94 -6.84
N VAL A 13 3.73 3.06 -5.91
CA VAL A 13 2.37 2.53 -5.81
C VAL A 13 1.78 2.86 -4.44
N VAL A 14 0.51 3.26 -4.43
CA VAL A 14 -0.29 3.33 -3.21
C VAL A 14 -1.43 2.34 -3.33
N GLY A 15 -1.56 1.46 -2.35
CA GLY A 15 -2.68 0.54 -2.21
C GLY A 15 -3.51 0.90 -0.97
N VAL A 16 -4.80 0.62 -1.01
CA VAL A 16 -5.68 0.75 0.15
C VAL A 16 -6.72 -0.36 0.14
N ASP A 17 -6.88 -1.02 1.29
CA ASP A 17 -7.83 -2.11 1.47
C ASP A 17 -8.26 -2.17 2.95
N LEU A 18 -9.49 -2.62 3.21
CA LEU A 18 -9.99 -2.83 4.57
C LEU A 18 -9.33 -4.05 5.24
N SER A 19 -8.83 -5.00 4.45
CA SER A 19 -8.34 -6.31 4.90
C SER A 19 -6.86 -6.29 5.25
N ASP A 20 -6.54 -6.46 6.54
CA ASP A 20 -5.16 -6.71 7.01
C ASP A 20 -4.57 -7.99 6.41
N ILE A 21 -5.42 -8.99 6.13
CA ILE A 21 -4.99 -10.24 5.49
C ILE A 21 -4.47 -9.95 4.08
N ALA A 22 -5.16 -9.10 3.31
CA ALA A 22 -4.73 -8.75 1.95
C ALA A 22 -3.37 -8.05 1.96
N ALA A 23 -3.13 -7.14 2.90
CA ALA A 23 -1.85 -6.45 3.02
C ALA A 23 -0.69 -7.37 3.45
N ARG A 24 -0.95 -8.33 4.36
CA ARG A 24 0.05 -9.34 4.75
C ARG A 24 0.36 -10.32 3.63
N SER A 25 -0.67 -10.83 2.95
CA SER A 25 -0.50 -11.70 1.77
C SER A 25 0.26 -10.99 0.66
N PHE A 26 -0.05 -9.71 0.41
CA PHE A 26 0.70 -8.91 -0.56
C PHE A 26 2.20 -8.87 -0.23
N ALA A 27 2.55 -8.65 1.03
CA ALA A 27 3.96 -8.60 1.44
C ALA A 27 4.65 -9.97 1.34
N SER A 28 4.00 -11.04 1.83
CA SER A 28 4.60 -12.37 1.91
C SER A 28 4.71 -13.06 0.54
N GLU A 29 3.66 -13.00 -0.28
CA GLU A 29 3.61 -13.69 -1.58
C GLU A 29 4.54 -13.07 -2.61
N GLN A 30 4.81 -11.77 -2.50
CA GLN A 30 5.59 -11.03 -3.48
C GLN A 30 7.06 -10.91 -3.10
N GLY A 31 7.44 -11.42 -1.91
CA GLY A 31 8.82 -11.36 -1.40
C GLY A 31 9.34 -9.94 -1.23
N ILE A 32 8.45 -8.96 -1.10
CA ILE A 32 8.82 -7.54 -0.96
C ILE A 32 9.18 -7.31 0.51
N PRO A 33 10.41 -6.84 0.82
CA PRO A 33 10.74 -6.41 2.17
C PRO A 33 9.84 -5.23 2.55
N VAL A 34 9.07 -5.40 3.63
CA VAL A 34 8.18 -4.36 4.12
C VAL A 34 8.37 -4.11 5.60
N THR A 35 8.01 -2.91 6.02
CA THR A 35 7.86 -2.52 7.41
C THR A 35 6.39 -2.24 7.68
N VAL A 36 5.91 -2.65 8.85
CA VAL A 36 4.54 -2.36 9.29
C VAL A 36 4.60 -1.24 10.31
N GLY A 37 3.83 -0.18 10.09
CA GLY A 37 3.74 0.97 10.97
C GLY A 37 2.30 1.39 11.23
N SER A 38 2.09 2.19 12.28
CA SER A 38 0.80 2.80 12.57
C SER A 38 0.76 4.22 12.01
N ASP A 39 -0.34 4.56 11.32
CA ASP A 39 -0.63 5.91 10.85
C ASP A 39 -2.16 6.12 10.92
N PRO A 40 -2.73 6.33 12.13
CA PRO A 40 -4.16 6.30 12.35
C PRO A 40 -4.94 7.20 11.37
N PRO A 41 -6.09 6.73 10.84
CA PRO A 41 -6.80 5.50 11.21
C PRO A 41 -6.27 4.21 10.57
N PHE A 42 -5.12 4.25 9.89
CA PHE A 42 -4.59 3.13 9.13
C PHE A 42 -3.48 2.37 9.86
N THR A 43 -3.37 1.08 9.56
CA THR A 43 -2.07 0.39 9.60
C THR A 43 -1.44 0.51 8.23
N VAL A 44 -0.15 0.81 8.15
CA VAL A 44 0.52 1.00 6.85
C VAL A 44 1.65 -0.01 6.70
N VAL A 45 1.59 -0.77 5.61
CA VAL A 45 2.66 -1.66 5.17
C VAL A 45 3.47 -0.92 4.11
N ARG A 46 4.73 -0.62 4.41
CA ARG A 46 5.63 0.17 3.55
C ARG A 46 6.78 -0.68 3.04
N GLY A 47 6.90 -0.79 1.73
CA GLY A 47 8.10 -1.25 1.03
C GLY A 47 8.84 -0.08 0.39
N GLU A 48 9.87 -0.37 -0.40
CA GLU A 48 10.69 0.67 -1.06
C GLU A 48 9.87 1.58 -1.99
N ARG A 49 8.97 1.01 -2.80
CA ARG A 49 8.15 1.74 -3.77
C ARG A 49 6.65 1.51 -3.60
N ILE A 50 6.24 1.02 -2.43
CA ILE A 50 4.82 0.82 -2.13
C ILE A 50 4.46 1.27 -0.71
N ALA A 51 3.36 2.00 -0.61
CA ALA A 51 2.66 2.22 0.64
C ALA A 51 1.25 1.61 0.55
N TYR A 52 1.00 0.59 1.37
CA TYR A 52 -0.28 -0.09 1.44
C TYR A 52 -1.00 0.30 2.74
N TYR A 53 -2.12 1.00 2.63
CA TYR A 53 -2.93 1.46 3.75
C TYR A 53 -4.03 0.44 4.06
N VAL A 54 -4.00 -0.12 5.27
CA VAL A 54 -5.05 -1.00 5.78
C VAL A 54 -6.03 -0.16 6.59
N GLY A 55 -7.26 -0.02 6.10
CA GLY A 55 -8.30 0.80 6.71
C GLY A 55 -9.35 1.23 5.69
N ASP A 56 -10.26 2.13 6.11
CA ASP A 56 -11.34 2.59 5.24
C ASP A 56 -10.82 3.53 4.14
N PHE A 57 -11.12 3.20 2.88
CA PHE A 57 -10.82 4.04 1.73
C PHE A 57 -11.36 5.47 1.90
N PHE A 58 -12.54 5.64 2.49
CA PHE A 58 -13.17 6.95 2.65
C PHE A 58 -12.42 7.87 3.64
N ASP A 59 -11.55 7.30 4.48
CA ASP A 59 -10.66 8.05 5.38
C ASP A 59 -9.40 8.58 4.68
N ILE A 60 -9.08 8.09 3.48
CA ILE A 60 -7.95 8.59 2.68
C ILE A 60 -8.20 10.05 2.30
N LYS A 61 -7.22 10.91 2.57
CA LYS A 61 -7.23 12.31 2.13
C LYS A 61 -6.07 12.58 1.17
N PRO A 62 -6.25 13.39 0.10
CA PRO A 62 -5.19 13.68 -0.86
C PRO A 62 -3.89 14.18 -0.22
N GLY A 63 -3.97 14.98 0.85
CA GLY A 63 -2.80 15.47 1.58
C GLY A 63 -1.95 14.38 2.24
N ARG A 64 -2.48 13.16 2.40
CA ARG A 64 -1.76 12.01 2.96
C ARG A 64 -1.02 11.19 1.90
N ILE A 65 -1.61 11.01 0.73
CA ILE A 65 -1.13 10.06 -0.28
C ILE A 65 -0.59 10.72 -1.57
N GLY A 66 -0.74 12.04 -1.71
CA GLY A 66 -0.18 12.80 -2.81
C GLY A 66 -1.08 12.81 -4.06
N ARG A 67 -0.44 12.84 -5.23
CA ARG A 67 -1.08 12.86 -6.55
C ARG A 67 -0.62 11.65 -7.34
N PHE A 68 -1.47 11.21 -8.27
CA PHE A 68 -1.25 10.00 -9.05
C PHE A 68 -1.38 10.32 -10.53
N ASP A 69 -0.50 9.72 -11.33
CA ASP A 69 -0.57 9.78 -12.78
C ASP A 69 -1.67 8.85 -13.34
N LEU A 70 -1.98 7.77 -12.61
CA LEU A 70 -2.88 6.68 -13.02
C LEU A 70 -3.64 6.10 -11.80
N ILE A 71 -4.81 5.50 -12.06
CA ILE A 71 -5.60 4.68 -11.11
C ILE A 71 -5.92 3.35 -11.80
#